data_AF-A0A3B1DDS9-F1
#
_entry.id   AF-A0A3B1DDS9-F1
#
_cell.length_a   1.000
_cell.length_b   1.000
_cell.length_c   1.000
_cell.angle_alpha   90.00
_cell.angle_beta   90.00
_cell.angle_gamma   90.00
#
_symmetry.space_group_name_H-M   'P 1'
#
loop_
_entity.id
_entity.type
_entity.pdbx_description
1 polymer ?
#
loop_
_entity_poly.entity_id
_entity_poly.type
_entity_poly.pdbx_seq_one_letter_code
_entity_poly.pdbx_strand_id
1 'polypeptide(L)'
;MTLQEAKRRGFTLIELLVVIAIIAILIALLLPAVQQAREAARRSACKNNLKQIGLSLHNYHDVHRTFPPSYVTFGALQTPQAGIPAVIHSGWGYHVLPYMDQTPLYKVP
;
A
#
# COMPACT_ATOMS: atom_id res chain seq x y z
N MET A 1 -28.46 62.71 16.15
CA MET A 1 -27.70 61.44 16.14
C MET A 1 -28.46 60.46 15.24
N THR A 2 -28.21 60.52 13.94
CA THR A 2 -28.93 59.71 12.94
C THR A 2 -28.26 58.35 12.83
N LEU A 3 -28.94 57.30 13.29
CA LEU A 3 -28.47 55.92 13.15
C LEU A 3 -28.61 55.52 11.68
N GLN A 4 -27.47 55.38 11.00
CA GLN A 4 -27.38 54.91 9.64
C GLN A 4 -27.54 53.37 9.66
N GLU A 5 -28.75 52.88 9.35
CA GLU A 5 -29.01 51.45 9.20
C GLU A 5 -28.17 50.87 8.06
N ALA A 6 -27.22 50.00 8.41
CA ALA A 6 -26.50 49.19 7.43
C ALA A 6 -27.48 48.19 6.79
N LYS A 7 -27.95 48.51 5.57
CA LYS A 7 -28.82 47.66 4.76
C LYS A 7 -28.15 46.27 4.58
N ARG A 8 -28.59 45.27 5.34
CA ARG A 8 -28.13 43.89 5.17
C ARG A 8 -28.50 43.43 3.76
N ARG A 9 -27.49 43.11 2.94
CA ARG A 9 -27.68 42.46 1.65
C ARG A 9 -28.19 41.04 1.92
N GLY A 10 -29.48 40.80 1.71
CA GLY A 10 -30.05 39.46 1.73
C GLY A 10 -29.56 38.67 0.52
N PHE A 11 -29.15 37.43 0.75
CA PHE A 11 -28.75 36.51 -0.31
C PHE A 11 -30.00 36.09 -1.08
N THR A 12 -29.99 36.22 -2.41
CA THR A 12 -31.12 35.76 -3.22
C THR A 12 -31.05 34.23 -3.35
N LEU A 13 -32.20 33.54 -3.30
CA LEU A 13 -32.26 32.08 -3.50
C LEU A 13 -31.56 31.64 -4.81
N ILE A 14 -31.60 32.51 -5.83
CA ILE A 14 -30.99 32.28 -7.13
C ILE A 14 -29.46 32.25 -7.05
N GLU A 15 -28.85 33.19 -6.31
CA GLU A 15 -27.39 33.19 -6.11
C GLU A 15 -26.91 31.91 -5.42
N LEU A 16 -27.68 31.37 -4.46
CA LEU A 16 -27.35 30.10 -3.81
C LEU A 16 -27.45 28.92 -4.77
N LEU A 17 -28.51 28.90 -5.57
CA LEU A 17 -28.83 27.80 -6.48
C LEU A 17 -27.77 27.67 -7.60
N VAL A 18 -27.29 28.80 -8.12
CA VAL A 18 -26.21 28.82 -9.12
C VAL A 18 -24.91 28.23 -8.55
N VAL A 19 -24.56 28.59 -7.31
CA VAL A 19 -23.32 28.12 -6.67
C VAL A 19 -23.35 26.61 -6.48
N ILE A 20 -24.45 26.05 -5.95
CA ILE A 20 -24.56 24.60 -5.78
C ILE A 20 -24.57 23.85 -7.12
N ALA A 21 -25.15 24.44 -8.18
CA ALA A 21 -25.15 23.84 -9.51
C ALA A 21 -23.73 23.75 -10.09
N ILE A 22 -22.93 24.80 -9.94
CA ILE A 22 -21.52 24.79 -10.37
C ILE A 22 -20.73 23.74 -9.58
N ILE A 23 -20.88 23.66 -8.26
CA ILE A 23 -20.19 22.66 -7.42
C ILE A 23 -20.57 21.23 -7.84
N ALA A 24 -21.86 20.98 -8.10
CA ALA A 24 -22.33 19.66 -8.52
C ALA A 24 -21.71 19.23 -9.86
N ILE A 25 -21.63 20.15 -10.83
CA ILE A 25 -20.97 19.88 -12.13
C ILE A 25 -19.48 19.59 -11.92
N LEU A 26 -18.78 20.38 -11.11
CA LEU A 26 -17.36 20.15 -10.83
C LEU A 26 -17.13 18.77 -10.17
N ILE A 27 -17.93 18.39 -9.18
CA ILE A 27 -17.82 17.07 -8.51
C ILE A 27 -18.15 15.93 -9.48
N ALA A 28 -19.18 16.09 -10.31
CA ALA A 28 -19.58 15.08 -11.29
C ALA A 28 -18.45 14.78 -12.29
N LEU A 29 -17.65 15.79 -12.67
CA LEU A 29 -16.48 15.60 -13.52
C LEU A 29 -15.28 15.02 -12.76
N LEU A 30 -15.14 15.32 -11.47
CA LEU A 30 -14.02 14.85 -10.64
C LEU A 30 -14.15 13.40 -10.20
N LEU A 31 -15.37 12.92 -9.88
CA LEU A 31 -15.58 11.58 -9.35
C LEU A 31 -15.08 10.43 -10.26
N PRO A 32 -15.37 10.42 -11.59
CA PRO A 32 -14.81 9.40 -12.48
C PRO A 32 -13.28 9.51 -12.62
N ALA A 33 -12.75 10.73 -12.63
CA ALA A 33 -11.30 10.96 -12.73
C ALA A 33 -10.54 10.45 -11.49
N VAL A 34 -11.10 10.63 -10.29
CA VAL A 34 -10.50 10.13 -9.04
C VAL A 34 -10.40 8.61 -9.01
N GLN A 35 -11.36 7.89 -9.58
CA GLN A 35 -11.30 6.42 -9.62
C GLN A 35 -10.22 5.92 -10.58
N GLN A 36 -10.11 6.52 -11.76
CA GLN A 36 -9.04 6.22 -12.71
C GLN A 36 -7.66 6.49 -12.09
N ALA A 37 -7.51 7.62 -11.39
CA ALA A 37 -6.28 7.94 -10.68
C ALA A 37 -5.95 6.92 -9.58
N ARG A 38 -6.95 6.46 -8.82
CA ARG A 38 -6.76 5.41 -7.79
C ARG A 38 -6.34 4.08 -8.40
N GLU A 39 -6.95 3.69 -9.52
CA GLU A 39 -6.58 2.45 -10.22
C GLU A 39 -5.17 2.53 -10.80
N ALA A 40 -4.81 3.65 -11.42
CA ALA A 40 -3.46 3.89 -11.90
C ALA A 40 -2.43 3.88 -10.76
N ALA A 41 -2.77 4.44 -9.60
CA ALA A 41 -1.93 4.40 -8.41
C ALA A 41 -1.75 2.96 -7.87
N ARG A 42 -2.84 2.18 -7.76
CA ARG A 42 -2.78 0.76 -7.36
C ARG A 42 -1.90 -0.06 -8.31
N ARG A 43 -2.05 0.16 -9.62
CA ARG A 43 -1.23 -0.50 -10.64
C ARG A 43 0.24 -0.12 -10.53
N SER A 44 0.53 1.17 -10.32
CA SER A 44 1.90 1.68 -10.16
C SER A 44 2.55 1.13 -8.89
N ALA A 45 1.82 1.09 -7.78
CA ALA A 45 2.28 0.48 -6.53
C ALA A 45 2.59 -1.01 -6.70
N CYS A 46 1.67 -1.78 -7.30
CA CYS A 46 1.90 -3.20 -7.57
C CYS A 46 3.14 -3.44 -8.44
N LYS A 47 3.30 -2.67 -9.53
CA LYS A 47 4.49 -2.74 -10.39
C LYS A 47 5.77 -2.42 -9.62
N ASN A 48 5.75 -1.43 -8.73
CA ASN A 48 6.92 -1.08 -7.92
C ASN A 48 7.25 -2.16 -6.89
N ASN A 49 6.24 -2.77 -6.26
CA ASN A 49 6.46 -3.89 -5.34
C ASN A 49 7.13 -5.07 -6.07
N LEU A 50 6.67 -5.43 -7.27
CA LEU A 50 7.29 -6.49 -8.08
C LEU A 50 8.74 -6.15 -8.47
N LYS A 51 9.02 -4.89 -8.80
CA LYS A 51 10.39 -4.42 -9.07
C LYS A 51 11.28 -4.55 -7.84
N GLN A 52 10.79 -4.19 -6.66
CA GLN A 52 11.54 -4.31 -5.39
C GLN A 52 11.84 -5.78 -5.08
N ILE A 53 10.88 -6.69 -5.27
CA ILE A 53 11.10 -8.14 -5.11
C ILE A 53 12.16 -8.63 -6.10
N GLY A 54 12.05 -8.25 -7.38
CA GLY A 54 13.03 -8.63 -8.41
C GLY A 54 14.44 -8.14 -8.09
N LEU A 55 14.58 -6.88 -7.66
CA LEU A 55 15.87 -6.33 -7.22
C LEU A 55 16.44 -7.10 -6.04
N SER A 56 15.59 -7.45 -5.07
CA SER A 56 16.00 -8.19 -3.88
C SER A 56 16.47 -9.61 -4.23
N LEU A 57 15.84 -10.27 -5.20
CA LEU A 57 16.26 -11.56 -5.74
C LEU A 57 17.61 -11.47 -6.46
N HIS A 58 17.84 -10.42 -7.24
CA HIS A 58 19.14 -10.18 -7.88
C HIS A 58 20.24 -9.92 -6.85
N ASN A 59 19.96 -9.09 -5.83
CA ASN A 59 20.91 -8.85 -4.74
C ASN A 59 21.24 -10.14 -3.97
N TYR A 60 20.26 -11.01 -3.73
CA TYR A 60 20.50 -12.33 -3.14
C TYR A 60 21.43 -13.16 -4.02
N HIS A 61 21.15 -13.21 -5.34
CA HIS A 61 21.93 -13.95 -6.31
C HIS A 61 23.37 -13.43 -6.43
N ASP A 62 23.59 -12.11 -6.36
CA ASP A 62 24.93 -11.53 -6.43
C ASP A 62 25.81 -11.97 -5.25
N VAL A 63 25.21 -12.15 -4.07
CA VAL A 63 25.91 -12.59 -2.85
C VAL A 63 26.08 -14.12 -2.81
N HIS A 64 25.03 -14.88 -3.13
CA HIS A 64 24.98 -16.34 -2.94
C HIS A 64 25.28 -17.14 -4.21
N ARG A 65 25.39 -16.48 -5.37
CA ARG A 65 25.57 -17.08 -6.71
C ARG A 65 24.51 -18.10 -7.11
N THR A 66 23.35 -18.02 -6.47
CA THR A 66 22.17 -18.85 -6.72
C THR A 66 20.92 -18.08 -6.34
N PHE A 67 19.77 -18.43 -6.91
CA PHE A 67 18.48 -17.90 -6.46
C PHE A 67 18.06 -18.56 -5.14
N PRO A 68 17.22 -17.89 -4.32
CA PRO A 68 16.80 -18.45 -3.05
C PRO A 68 16.01 -19.75 -3.27
N PRO A 69 16.23 -20.76 -2.42
CA PRO A 69 15.49 -22.01 -2.49
C PRO A 69 14.00 -21.78 -2.24
N SER A 70 13.13 -22.51 -2.96
CA SER A 70 11.66 -22.39 -2.81
C SER A 70 11.22 -22.67 -1.37
N TYR A 71 11.84 -23.69 -0.76
CA TYR A 71 11.63 -24.12 0.60
C TYR A 71 12.92 -24.78 1.11
N VAL A 72 13.25 -24.52 2.37
CA VAL A 72 14.28 -25.23 3.13
C VAL A 72 13.67 -25.77 4.41
N THR A 73 14.13 -26.95 4.79
CA THR A 73 13.72 -27.63 6.01
C THR A 73 14.85 -27.59 7.02
N PHE A 74 14.59 -26.99 8.17
CA PHE A 74 15.53 -26.87 9.27
C PHE A 74 15.15 -27.80 10.40
N GLY A 75 15.82 -28.96 10.45
CA GLY A 75 15.73 -29.90 11.56
C GLY A 75 14.34 -30.50 11.80
N ALA A 76 14.34 -31.63 12.50
CA ALA A 76 13.15 -32.14 13.15
C ALA A 76 13.16 -31.59 14.58
N LEU A 77 12.35 -30.58 14.89
CA LEU A 77 11.98 -30.35 16.28
C LEU A 77 11.14 -31.56 16.69
N GLN A 78 11.68 -32.43 17.54
CA GLN A 78 10.85 -33.42 18.20
C GLN A 78 9.86 -32.66 19.09
N THR A 79 8.64 -32.42 18.61
CA THR A 79 7.56 -31.98 19.49
C THR A 79 7.14 -33.20 20.30
N PRO A 80 7.22 -33.15 21.65
CA PRO A 80 6.85 -34.28 22.49
C PRO A 80 5.39 -34.72 22.33
N GLN A 81 4.54 -33.87 21.74
CA GLN A 81 3.09 -34.00 21.77
C GLN A 81 2.46 -34.78 20.61
N ALA A 82 3.19 -35.17 19.56
CA ALA A 82 2.54 -35.77 18.37
C ALA A 82 3.23 -36.97 17.74
N GLY A 83 4.48 -37.33 18.12
CA GLY A 83 5.25 -38.36 17.41
C GLY A 83 5.55 -38.01 15.93
N ILE A 84 5.16 -36.80 15.51
CA ILE A 84 5.44 -36.21 14.22
C ILE A 84 6.56 -35.19 14.45
N PRO A 85 7.72 -35.31 13.80
CA PRO A 85 8.74 -34.29 13.88
C PRO A 85 8.15 -32.95 13.38
N ALA A 86 8.12 -31.93 14.23
CA ALA A 86 7.82 -30.58 13.81
C ALA A 86 8.99 -30.10 12.95
N VAL A 87 8.73 -29.97 11.65
CA VAL A 87 9.71 -29.49 10.71
C VAL A 87 9.53 -27.99 10.57
N ILE A 88 10.57 -27.21 10.85
CA ILE A 88 10.54 -25.78 10.56
C ILE A 88 10.84 -25.61 9.07
N HIS A 89 9.90 -25.01 8.36
CA HIS A 89 10.03 -24.70 6.96
C HIS A 89 10.28 -23.20 6.78
N SER A 90 11.29 -22.85 6.00
CA SER A 90 11.52 -21.47 5.57
C SER A 90 11.39 -21.38 4.05
N GLY A 91 10.56 -20.47 3.58
CA GLY A 91 10.37 -20.23 2.15
C GLY A 91 11.39 -19.23 1.60
N TRP A 92 11.47 -19.14 0.27
CA TRP A 92 12.36 -18.20 -0.43
C TRP A 92 12.25 -16.76 0.10
N GLY A 93 11.05 -16.33 0.50
CA GLY A 93 10.79 -14.97 1.00
C GLY A 93 11.63 -14.61 2.23
N TYR A 94 11.86 -15.56 3.15
CA TYR A 94 12.67 -15.35 4.35
C TYR A 94 14.13 -15.02 4.01
N HIS A 95 14.69 -15.70 3.01
CA HIS A 95 16.05 -15.48 2.55
C HIS A 95 16.26 -14.13 1.87
N VAL A 96 15.19 -13.53 1.35
CA VAL A 96 15.21 -12.26 0.62
C VAL A 96 14.87 -11.07 1.53
N LEU A 97 14.35 -11.30 2.75
CA LEU A 97 14.00 -10.25 3.73
C LEU A 97 15.10 -9.21 3.96
N PRO A 98 16.39 -9.57 4.14
CA PRO A 98 17.45 -8.59 4.34
C PRO A 98 17.62 -7.62 3.17
N TYR A 99 17.30 -8.06 1.96
CA TYR A 99 17.43 -7.29 0.71
C TYR A 99 16.19 -6.45 0.40
N MET A 100 15.08 -6.66 1.12
CA MET A 100 13.82 -5.91 1.04
C MET A 100 13.70 -4.83 2.14
N ASP A 101 14.80 -4.43 2.77
CA ASP A 101 14.83 -3.58 3.98
C ASP A 101 14.05 -4.15 5.18
N GLN A 102 13.75 -5.45 5.18
CA GLN A 102 13.05 -6.14 6.26
C GLN A 102 14.00 -6.87 7.22
N THR A 103 15.18 -6.29 7.44
CA THR A 103 16.21 -6.81 8.37
C THR A 103 15.70 -7.10 9.79
N PRO A 104 14.80 -6.29 10.39
CA PRO A 104 14.26 -6.61 11.73
C PRO A 104 13.49 -7.94 11.77
N LEU A 105 12.74 -8.28 10.72
CA LEU A 105 11.99 -9.53 10.63
C LEU A 105 12.90 -10.74 10.42
N TYR A 106 14.03 -10.54 9.74
CA TYR A 106 15.03 -11.60 9.57
C TYR A 106 15.72 -11.99 10.88
N LYS A 107 15.86 -11.05 11.82
CA LYS A 107 16.61 -11.23 13.08
C LYS A 107 15.77 -11.76 14.24
N VAL A 108 14.47 -12.01 14.05
CA VAL A 108 13.61 -12.52 15.13
C VAL A 108 14.03 -13.98 15.43
N PRO A 109 14.34 -14.31 16.71
CA PRO A 109 14.81 -15.64 17.12
C PRO A 109 13.72 -16.72 17.06
#